data_AF-A0AAU4K5X0-F1
#
_entry.id   AF-A0AAU4K5X0-F1
#
_cell.length_a   1.000
_cell.length_b   1.000
_cell.length_c   1.000
_cell.angle_alpha   90.00
_cell.angle_beta   90.00
_cell.angle_gamma   90.00
#
_symmetry.space_group_name_H-M   'P 1'
#
loop_
_entity.id
_entity.type
_entity.pdbx_description
1 polymer ?
#
loop_
_entity_poly.entity_id
_entity_poly.type
_entity_poly.pdbx_seq_one_letter_code
_entity_poly.pdbx_strand_id
1 'polypeptide(L)'
;MSERHDAVLPSYPGEGRGDAESVPTPVPGDAGARLRRWRWVLVLLLGAVLTIAPLAGGMFYPAAQGQAMIGAFEPYMTTDRLDGFRADLDRLAVARAATVRLDAANRIDAGRFPQVAGFQTRYGDIDADMTGLLDRIDSARGDFGNLAAMRPLDVIPFVPVGAGLLLIGAGVWGLRRGHTVPGRIGAAALVLAVAVGLVAYPVATSMVSHSRAASPLLDRFDGVVTAEKVRDVQDYFVVLVGAVGQIDSSYRTAVDTPVSSRADLAGVDDLSASWQRMSSDFAGLIGTLNDNVKNYAGVARLDHRTDALGVGAFALLPWFLIGSGVLAGLLGAVGALGRTARRTTGAR
;
A
#
# COMPACT_ATOMS: atom_id res chain seq x y z
N MET A 1 -56.55 -108.94 21.93
CA MET A 1 -56.54 -108.75 23.40
C MET A 1 -55.08 -108.72 23.82
N SER A 2 -54.59 -107.59 24.34
CA SER A 2 -53.25 -107.34 24.88
C SER A 2 -52.04 -107.54 23.94
N GLU A 3 -50.93 -106.83 23.98
CA GLU A 3 -50.44 -105.58 24.58
C GLU A 3 -48.94 -105.53 24.21
N ARG A 4 -48.34 -104.32 24.15
CA ARG A 4 -46.92 -103.97 24.31
C ARG A 4 -45.92 -103.99 23.13
N HIS A 5 -45.44 -102.76 22.85
CA HIS A 5 -44.05 -102.25 22.86
C HIS A 5 -42.95 -102.98 22.07
N ASP A 6 -41.95 -102.35 21.47
CA ASP A 6 -41.61 -100.96 21.15
C ASP A 6 -40.47 -101.01 20.11
N ALA A 7 -40.42 -99.97 19.28
CA ALA A 7 -39.27 -99.29 18.69
C ALA A 7 -38.00 -100.08 18.24
N VAL A 8 -37.69 -99.93 16.93
CA VAL A 8 -36.32 -99.89 16.41
C VAL A 8 -36.14 -98.61 15.60
N LEU A 9 -35.21 -97.75 16.05
CA LEU A 9 -34.73 -96.53 15.39
C LEU A 9 -33.77 -96.87 14.24
N PRO A 10 -33.59 -95.92 13.30
CA PRO A 10 -32.24 -95.41 13.11
C PRO A 10 -32.17 -93.87 13.19
N SER A 11 -31.19 -93.43 13.96
CA SER A 11 -30.60 -92.11 14.07
C SER A 11 -30.15 -91.56 12.72
N TYR A 12 -30.32 -90.25 12.46
CA TYR A 12 -29.24 -89.38 11.94
C TYR A 12 -29.57 -87.90 12.25
N PRO A 13 -28.54 -87.07 12.55
CA PRO A 13 -28.68 -85.71 13.08
C PRO A 13 -28.55 -84.65 11.98
N GLY A 14 -28.98 -83.43 12.26
CA GLY A 14 -28.60 -82.29 11.41
C GLY A 14 -29.53 -81.09 11.53
N GLU A 15 -29.44 -80.38 12.65
CA GLU A 15 -29.75 -78.96 12.69
C GLU A 15 -28.89 -78.23 11.65
N GLY A 16 -29.54 -77.46 10.77
CA GLY A 16 -28.89 -76.76 9.68
C GLY A 16 -29.64 -75.51 9.26
N ARG A 17 -29.61 -74.51 10.15
CA ARG A 17 -29.51 -73.07 9.85
C ARG A 17 -30.36 -72.54 8.69
N GLY A 18 -31.39 -71.77 9.05
CA GLY A 18 -32.14 -70.93 8.14
C GLY A 18 -31.27 -69.99 7.32
N ASP A 19 -31.58 -69.94 6.03
CA ASP A 19 -31.06 -69.01 5.05
C ASP A 19 -31.54 -67.60 5.41
N ALA A 20 -30.71 -66.89 6.18
CA ALA A 20 -30.82 -65.45 6.29
C ALA A 20 -30.35 -64.84 4.97
N GLU A 21 -31.33 -64.52 4.13
CA GLU A 21 -31.20 -63.61 2.99
C GLU A 21 -30.39 -62.37 3.42
N SER A 22 -29.15 -62.31 2.95
CA SER A 22 -28.21 -61.24 3.23
C SER A 22 -28.63 -59.99 2.48
N VAL A 23 -29.53 -59.21 3.08
CA VAL A 23 -29.80 -57.83 2.67
C VAL A 23 -28.47 -57.09 2.58
N PRO A 24 -28.05 -56.59 1.40
CA PRO A 24 -26.82 -55.83 1.29
C PRO A 24 -26.99 -54.54 2.08
N THR A 25 -26.33 -54.45 3.22
CA THR A 25 -26.24 -53.21 3.99
C THR A 25 -25.55 -52.17 3.11
N PRO A 26 -26.14 -50.99 2.88
CA PRO A 26 -25.48 -49.93 2.14
C PRO A 26 -24.24 -49.51 2.93
N VAL A 27 -23.06 -49.76 2.37
CA VAL A 27 -21.77 -49.37 2.96
C VAL A 27 -21.79 -47.84 3.16
N PRO A 28 -21.81 -47.32 4.40
CA PRO A 28 -21.73 -45.88 4.63
C PRO A 28 -20.25 -45.47 4.58
N GLY A 29 -19.65 -45.51 3.38
CA GLY A 29 -18.20 -45.36 3.21
C GLY A 29 -17.73 -44.07 2.54
N ASP A 30 -18.44 -43.59 1.52
CA ASP A 30 -17.80 -42.69 0.54
C ASP A 30 -18.13 -41.21 0.70
N ALA A 31 -19.34 -40.87 1.15
CA ALA A 31 -19.76 -39.47 1.28
C ALA A 31 -18.90 -38.70 2.31
N GLY A 32 -18.68 -39.30 3.48
CA GLY A 32 -17.85 -38.71 4.54
C GLY A 32 -16.35 -38.67 4.23
N ALA A 33 -15.87 -39.51 3.32
CA ALA A 33 -14.48 -39.50 2.83
C ALA A 33 -14.26 -38.43 1.75
N ARG A 34 -15.22 -38.25 0.82
CA ARG A 34 -15.18 -37.22 -0.22
C ARG A 34 -15.26 -35.80 0.37
N LEU A 35 -16.21 -35.55 1.28
CA LEU A 35 -16.33 -34.27 1.99
C LEU A 35 -15.05 -33.90 2.75
N ARG A 36 -14.35 -34.89 3.31
CA ARG A 36 -13.11 -34.71 4.09
C ARG A 36 -11.87 -34.42 3.25
N ARG A 37 -11.84 -34.86 1.98
CA ARG A 37 -10.75 -34.53 1.04
C ARG A 37 -10.94 -33.15 0.41
N TRP A 38 -12.18 -32.77 0.13
CA TRP A 38 -12.49 -31.50 -0.54
C TRP A 38 -12.02 -30.28 0.24
N ARG A 39 -12.10 -30.30 1.58
CA ARG A 39 -11.57 -29.20 2.41
C ARG A 39 -10.08 -28.93 2.17
N TRP A 40 -9.27 -29.96 1.98
CA TRP A 40 -7.82 -29.79 1.78
C TRP A 40 -7.52 -29.31 0.36
N VAL A 41 -8.38 -29.67 -0.60
CA VAL A 41 -8.38 -29.06 -1.94
C VAL A 41 -8.73 -27.57 -1.83
N LEU A 42 -9.72 -27.18 -1.04
CA LEU A 42 -10.03 -25.76 -0.81
C LEU A 42 -8.88 -25.01 -0.14
N VAL A 43 -8.22 -25.59 0.86
CA VAL A 43 -7.03 -25.01 1.50
C VAL A 43 -5.91 -24.82 0.47
N LEU A 44 -5.69 -25.81 -0.42
CA LEU A 44 -4.71 -25.69 -1.51
C LEU A 44 -5.07 -24.58 -2.48
N LEU A 45 -6.34 -24.49 -2.90
CA LEU A 45 -6.82 -23.47 -3.83
C LEU A 45 -6.68 -22.08 -3.21
N LEU A 46 -7.09 -21.90 -1.96
CA LEU A 46 -6.91 -20.64 -1.24
C LEU A 46 -5.43 -20.26 -1.13
N GLY A 47 -4.58 -21.22 -0.79
CA GLY A 47 -3.13 -21.00 -0.73
C GLY A 47 -2.56 -20.59 -2.09
N ALA A 48 -2.98 -21.24 -3.17
CA ALA A 48 -2.58 -20.90 -4.53
C ALA A 48 -3.04 -19.49 -4.93
N VAL A 49 -4.29 -19.12 -4.61
CA VAL A 49 -4.81 -17.76 -4.85
C VAL A 49 -3.99 -16.72 -4.09
N LEU A 50 -3.71 -16.93 -2.81
CA LEU A 50 -2.90 -16.02 -2.00
C LEU A 50 -1.46 -15.88 -2.52
N THR A 51 -0.87 -16.95 -3.04
CA THR A 51 0.47 -16.91 -3.65
C THR A 51 0.48 -16.21 -5.00
N ILE A 52 -0.52 -16.45 -5.84
CA ILE A 52 -0.56 -15.93 -7.22
C ILE A 52 -1.05 -14.49 -7.27
N ALA A 53 -2.01 -14.10 -6.42
CA ALA A 53 -2.65 -12.78 -6.49
C ALA A 53 -1.65 -11.60 -6.43
N PRO A 54 -0.64 -11.55 -5.55
CA PRO A 54 0.34 -10.46 -5.55
C PRO A 54 1.25 -10.44 -6.78
N LEU A 55 1.53 -11.62 -7.36
CA LEU A 55 2.35 -11.77 -8.57
C LEU A 55 1.58 -11.29 -9.80
N ALA A 56 0.36 -11.80 -10.00
CA ALA A 56 -0.53 -11.40 -11.08
C ALA A 56 -0.98 -9.92 -10.94
N GLY A 57 -1.18 -9.49 -9.69
CA GLY A 57 -1.45 -8.10 -9.32
C GLY A 57 -0.23 -7.18 -9.46
N GLY A 58 0.97 -7.72 -9.69
CA GLY A 58 2.19 -6.95 -9.85
C GLY A 58 2.52 -6.07 -8.65
N MET A 59 2.23 -6.51 -7.42
CA MET A 59 2.32 -5.68 -6.21
C MET A 59 3.76 -5.41 -5.75
N PHE A 60 4.71 -6.31 -6.05
CA PHE A 60 6.08 -6.23 -5.53
C PHE A 60 6.80 -4.94 -5.92
N TYR A 61 6.74 -4.57 -7.21
CA TYR A 61 7.44 -3.40 -7.71
C TYR A 61 6.81 -2.09 -7.20
N PRO A 62 5.48 -1.86 -7.33
CA PRO A 62 4.83 -0.68 -6.76
C PRO A 62 4.96 -0.58 -5.24
N ALA A 63 4.97 -1.68 -4.50
CA ALA A 63 5.17 -1.64 -3.05
C ALA A 63 6.56 -1.10 -2.68
N ALA A 64 7.61 -1.56 -3.36
CA ALA A 64 8.97 -1.04 -3.20
C ALA A 64 9.06 0.44 -3.65
N GLN A 65 8.41 0.79 -4.75
CA GLN A 65 8.33 2.18 -5.22
C GLN A 65 7.62 3.10 -4.21
N GLY A 66 6.52 2.64 -3.61
CA GLY A 66 5.80 3.37 -2.57
C GLY A 66 6.65 3.57 -1.32
N GLN A 67 7.39 2.53 -0.90
CA GLN A 67 8.33 2.63 0.21
C GLN A 67 9.45 3.66 -0.07
N ALA A 68 10.04 3.61 -1.27
CA ALA A 68 11.07 4.57 -1.70
C ALA A 68 10.53 6.00 -1.76
N MET A 69 9.31 6.17 -2.30
CA MET A 69 8.64 7.46 -2.38
C MET A 69 8.40 8.05 -0.98
N ILE A 70 7.85 7.27 -0.05
CA ILE A 70 7.66 7.72 1.34
C ILE A 70 8.99 8.12 1.97
N GLY A 71 10.04 7.31 1.83
CA GLY A 71 11.35 7.64 2.38
C GLY A 71 11.96 8.91 1.79
N ALA A 72 11.77 9.15 0.49
CA ALA A 72 12.32 10.31 -0.20
C ALA A 72 11.58 11.62 0.14
N PHE A 73 10.25 11.57 0.26
CA PHE A 73 9.45 12.76 0.56
C PHE A 73 9.38 13.09 2.06
N GLU A 74 9.67 12.15 2.95
CA GLU A 74 9.59 12.33 4.40
C GLU A 74 10.28 13.62 4.92
N PRO A 75 11.49 14.00 4.48
CA PRO A 75 12.13 15.23 4.93
C PRO A 75 11.38 16.50 4.55
N TYR A 76 10.54 16.46 3.52
CA TYR A 76 9.79 17.60 2.98
C TYR A 76 8.35 17.68 3.51
N MET A 77 7.88 16.65 4.24
CA MET A 77 6.51 16.57 4.77
C MET A 77 6.38 17.19 6.17
N THR A 78 7.28 18.11 6.54
CA THR A 78 7.25 18.79 7.84
C THR A 78 6.76 20.23 7.69
N THR A 79 6.05 20.72 8.70
CA THR A 79 5.57 22.12 8.73
C THR A 79 6.74 23.10 8.59
N ASP A 80 7.82 22.89 9.35
CA ASP A 80 9.00 23.76 9.31
C ASP A 80 9.62 23.87 7.92
N ARG A 81 9.66 22.76 7.16
CA ARG A 81 10.20 22.78 5.80
C ARG A 81 9.27 23.48 4.81
N LEU A 82 7.96 23.25 4.91
CA LEU A 82 6.98 23.93 4.06
C LEU A 82 6.93 25.43 4.35
N ASP A 83 6.98 25.82 5.62
CA ASP A 83 7.04 27.23 6.03
C ASP A 83 8.35 27.88 5.58
N GLY A 84 9.45 27.14 5.58
CA GLY A 84 10.72 27.57 4.98
C GLY A 84 10.57 27.91 3.50
N PHE A 85 9.97 27.02 2.70
CA PHE A 85 9.72 27.30 1.27
C PHE A 85 8.78 28.48 1.05
N ARG A 86 7.74 28.63 1.87
CA ARG A 86 6.82 29.79 1.80
C ARG A 86 7.55 31.09 2.12
N ALA A 87 8.38 31.10 3.15
CA ALA A 87 9.21 32.26 3.49
C ALA A 87 10.21 32.60 2.36
N ASP A 88 10.73 31.61 1.64
CA ASP A 88 11.59 31.83 0.48
C ASP A 88 10.82 32.48 -0.69
N LEU A 89 9.58 32.07 -0.95
CA LEU A 89 8.69 32.75 -1.91
C LEU A 89 8.38 34.19 -1.46
N ASP A 90 8.08 34.42 -0.19
CA ASP A 90 7.83 35.78 0.32
C ASP A 90 9.05 36.70 0.11
N ARG A 91 10.27 36.20 0.32
CA ARG A 91 11.50 36.97 0.05
C ARG A 91 11.63 37.33 -1.43
N LEU A 92 11.32 36.40 -2.32
CA LEU A 92 11.31 36.68 -3.76
C LEU A 92 10.24 37.72 -4.13
N ALA A 93 9.04 37.66 -3.52
CA ALA A 93 7.99 38.65 -3.72
C ALA A 93 8.43 40.05 -3.27
N VAL A 94 9.07 40.16 -2.11
CA VAL A 94 9.62 41.42 -1.58
C VAL A 94 10.69 41.97 -2.52
N ALA A 95 11.63 41.14 -2.96
CA ALA A 95 12.70 41.55 -3.86
C ALA A 95 12.15 41.98 -5.23
N ARG A 96 11.16 41.25 -5.78
CA ARG A 96 10.46 41.66 -7.00
C ARG A 96 9.85 43.04 -6.84
N ALA A 97 9.09 43.28 -5.78
CA ALA A 97 8.47 44.57 -5.53
C ALA A 97 9.51 45.69 -5.36
N ALA A 98 10.65 45.40 -4.73
CA ALA A 98 11.76 46.33 -4.61
C ALA A 98 12.36 46.68 -5.98
N THR A 99 12.60 45.70 -6.86
CA THR A 99 13.12 45.97 -8.22
C THR A 99 12.17 46.85 -9.05
N VAL A 100 10.85 46.65 -8.95
CA VAL A 100 9.86 47.52 -9.62
C VAL A 100 9.94 48.96 -9.13
N ARG A 101 10.07 49.17 -7.81
CA ARG A 101 10.19 50.51 -7.23
C ARG A 101 11.51 51.18 -7.58
N LEU A 102 12.61 50.43 -7.57
CA LEU A 102 13.93 50.90 -7.96
C LEU A 102 13.96 51.32 -9.43
N ASP A 103 13.34 50.55 -10.32
CA ASP A 103 13.25 50.89 -11.74
C ASP A 103 12.46 52.17 -11.96
N ALA A 104 11.33 52.32 -11.27
CA ALA A 104 10.51 53.53 -11.34
C ALA A 104 11.26 54.77 -10.82
N ALA A 105 11.95 54.67 -9.68
CA ALA A 105 12.69 55.77 -9.08
C ALA A 105 13.90 56.20 -9.92
N ASN A 106 14.62 55.23 -10.50
CA ASN A 106 15.82 55.46 -11.29
C ASN A 106 15.56 55.63 -12.79
N ARG A 107 14.29 55.58 -13.22
CA ARG A 107 13.85 55.64 -14.63
C ARG A 107 14.59 54.63 -15.50
N ILE A 108 14.62 53.38 -15.04
CA ILE A 108 15.24 52.26 -15.75
C ILE A 108 14.24 51.69 -16.76
N ASP A 109 14.66 51.61 -18.02
CA ASP A 109 13.86 50.95 -19.06
C ASP A 109 13.94 49.42 -18.93
N ALA A 110 12.81 48.73 -19.16
CA ALA A 110 12.72 47.26 -19.04
C ALA A 110 13.71 46.50 -19.94
N GLY A 111 14.15 47.09 -21.06
CA GLY A 111 15.13 46.49 -21.96
C GLY A 111 16.57 46.55 -21.45
N ARG A 112 16.88 47.40 -20.44
CA ARG A 112 18.24 47.57 -19.92
C ARG A 112 18.70 46.38 -19.09
N PHE A 113 17.79 45.79 -18.32
CA PHE A 113 18.03 44.62 -17.47
C PHE A 113 16.99 43.53 -17.76
N PRO A 114 17.13 42.81 -18.89
CA PRO A 114 16.09 41.89 -19.37
C PRO A 114 15.79 40.72 -18.42
N GLN A 115 16.76 40.26 -17.63
CA GLN A 115 16.52 39.17 -16.67
C GLN A 115 15.72 39.67 -15.46
N VAL A 116 16.03 40.86 -14.96
CA VAL A 116 15.27 41.52 -13.88
C VAL A 116 13.85 41.83 -14.36
N ALA A 117 13.68 42.37 -15.56
CA ALA A 117 12.37 42.61 -16.16
C ALA A 117 11.56 41.30 -16.35
N GLY A 118 12.24 40.22 -16.76
CA GLY A 118 11.65 38.88 -16.85
C GLY A 118 11.13 38.37 -15.50
N PHE A 119 11.92 38.53 -14.44
CA PHE A 119 11.51 38.22 -13.07
C PHE A 119 10.33 39.08 -12.61
N GLN A 120 10.38 40.39 -12.80
CA GLN A 120 9.26 41.28 -12.48
C GLN A 120 7.95 40.85 -13.15
N THR A 121 8.03 40.40 -14.41
CA THR A 121 6.85 40.01 -15.18
C THR A 121 6.33 38.63 -14.77
N ARG A 122 7.21 37.62 -14.69
CA ARG A 122 6.81 36.22 -14.52
C ARG A 122 6.61 35.79 -13.07
N TYR A 123 7.17 36.52 -12.10
CA TYR A 123 7.17 36.07 -10.71
C TYR A 123 5.76 35.85 -10.15
N GLY A 124 4.76 36.64 -10.53
CA GLY A 124 3.39 36.43 -10.06
C GLY A 124 2.83 35.05 -10.40
N ASP A 125 3.12 34.54 -11.60
CA ASP A 125 2.70 33.20 -12.02
C ASP A 125 3.52 32.11 -11.32
N ILE A 126 4.83 32.34 -11.15
CA ILE A 126 5.73 31.43 -10.42
C ILE A 126 5.27 31.26 -8.98
N ASP A 127 4.99 32.38 -8.31
CA ASP A 127 4.53 32.45 -6.93
C ASP A 127 3.20 31.70 -6.74
N ALA A 128 2.24 31.94 -7.62
CA ALA A 128 0.93 31.29 -7.58
C ALA A 128 1.03 29.77 -7.78
N ASP A 129 1.82 29.30 -8.75
CA ASP A 129 1.97 27.86 -9.01
C ASP A 129 2.76 27.15 -7.91
N MET A 130 3.86 27.75 -7.43
CA MET A 130 4.67 27.19 -6.34
C MET A 130 3.91 27.17 -5.01
N THR A 131 3.16 28.23 -4.69
CA THR A 131 2.28 28.26 -3.51
C THR A 131 1.22 27.18 -3.60
N GLY A 132 0.56 27.05 -4.77
CA GLY A 132 -0.42 25.98 -5.00
C GLY A 132 0.18 24.58 -4.88
N LEU A 133 1.43 24.38 -5.31
CA LEU A 133 2.18 23.13 -5.10
C LEU A 133 2.41 22.86 -3.61
N LEU A 134 2.88 23.85 -2.85
CA LEU A 134 3.14 23.71 -1.42
C LEU A 134 1.84 23.44 -0.63
N ASP A 135 0.73 24.08 -0.99
CA ASP A 135 -0.57 23.87 -0.34
C ASP A 135 -1.13 22.48 -0.62
N ARG A 136 -0.93 21.95 -1.84
CA ARG A 136 -1.26 20.55 -2.14
C ARG A 136 -0.45 19.59 -1.27
N ILE A 137 0.86 19.82 -1.15
CA ILE A 137 1.74 19.01 -0.29
C ILE A 137 1.30 19.09 1.18
N ASP A 138 1.03 20.29 1.69
CA ASP A 138 0.61 20.49 3.09
C ASP A 138 -0.73 19.81 3.38
N SER A 139 -1.71 19.95 2.48
CA SER A 139 -3.01 19.29 2.60
C SER A 139 -2.92 17.75 2.55
N ALA A 140 -1.87 17.21 1.92
CA ALA A 140 -1.63 15.78 1.78
C ALA A 140 -0.85 15.18 2.98
N ARG A 141 -0.26 16.02 3.83
CA ARG A 141 0.65 15.61 4.92
C ARG A 141 0.01 14.63 5.91
N GLY A 142 -1.27 14.81 6.23
CA GLY A 142 -1.99 13.90 7.12
C GLY A 142 -2.09 12.49 6.53
N ASP A 143 -2.45 12.40 5.24
CA ASP A 143 -2.56 11.13 4.53
C ASP A 143 -1.19 10.48 4.30
N PHE A 144 -0.16 11.29 4.03
CA PHE A 144 1.23 10.84 3.99
C PHE A 144 1.66 10.23 5.33
N GLY A 145 1.40 10.91 6.45
CA GLY A 145 1.73 10.43 7.80
C GLY A 145 1.04 9.10 8.12
N ASN A 146 -0.23 8.95 7.72
CA ASN A 146 -0.99 7.72 7.87
C ASN A 146 -0.34 6.54 7.13
N LEU A 147 0.11 6.74 5.88
CA LEU A 147 0.79 5.70 5.11
C LEU A 147 2.21 5.44 5.60
N ALA A 148 2.93 6.48 6.00
CA ALA A 148 4.28 6.39 6.55
C ALA A 148 4.31 5.58 7.85
N ALA A 149 3.22 5.58 8.63
CA ALA A 149 3.06 4.77 9.84
C ALA A 149 2.91 3.27 9.56
N MET A 150 2.53 2.86 8.35
CA MET A 150 2.39 1.44 7.99
C MET A 150 3.72 0.74 7.71
N ARG A 151 4.85 1.47 7.70
CA ARG A 151 6.12 0.95 7.20
C ARG A 151 6.51 -0.40 7.83
N PRO A 152 7.08 -1.33 7.04
CA PRO A 152 7.55 -1.13 5.67
C PRO A 152 6.58 -1.67 4.58
N LEU A 153 6.27 -0.84 3.57
CA LEU A 153 5.29 -1.17 2.51
C LEU A 153 5.77 -2.27 1.57
N ASP A 154 7.07 -2.39 1.36
CA ASP A 154 7.72 -3.40 0.51
C ASP A 154 7.51 -4.85 1.01
N VAL A 155 7.23 -5.04 2.30
CA VAL A 155 6.95 -6.36 2.90
C VAL A 155 5.52 -6.84 2.61
N ILE A 156 4.60 -5.91 2.36
CA ILE A 156 3.18 -6.20 2.19
C ILE A 156 2.89 -7.35 1.20
N PRO A 157 3.48 -7.38 -0.01
CA PRO A 157 3.20 -8.45 -0.98
C PRO A 157 3.66 -9.84 -0.51
N PHE A 158 4.63 -9.93 0.40
CA PHE A 158 5.15 -11.20 0.91
C PHE A 158 4.22 -11.87 1.93
N VAL A 159 3.37 -11.10 2.61
CA VAL A 159 2.43 -11.62 3.61
C VAL A 159 1.45 -12.64 3.02
N PRO A 160 0.67 -12.31 1.96
CA PRO A 160 -0.20 -13.29 1.31
C PRO A 160 0.61 -14.42 0.65
N VAL A 161 1.79 -14.16 0.08
CA VAL A 161 2.62 -15.23 -0.52
C VAL A 161 3.06 -16.25 0.51
N GLY A 162 3.63 -15.81 1.63
CA GLY A 162 4.10 -16.68 2.71
C GLY A 162 2.95 -17.47 3.33
N ALA A 163 1.82 -16.80 3.60
CA ALA A 163 0.61 -17.46 4.07
C ALA A 163 0.10 -18.50 3.06
N GLY A 164 0.09 -18.17 1.78
CA GLY A 164 -0.35 -19.05 0.70
C GLY A 164 0.51 -20.32 0.60
N LEU A 165 1.83 -20.18 0.66
CA LEU A 165 2.77 -21.31 0.66
C LEU A 165 2.58 -22.22 1.88
N LEU A 166 2.35 -21.65 3.06
CA LEU A 166 2.05 -22.42 4.28
C LEU A 166 0.72 -23.18 4.15
N LEU A 167 -0.31 -22.56 3.59
CA LEU A 167 -1.59 -23.22 3.32
C LEU A 167 -1.44 -24.34 2.27
N ILE A 168 -0.66 -24.13 1.21
CA ILE A 168 -0.36 -25.17 0.23
C ILE A 168 0.32 -26.36 0.93
N GLY A 169 1.35 -26.11 1.74
CA GLY A 169 2.02 -27.13 2.53
C GLY A 169 1.07 -27.89 3.46
N ALA A 170 0.21 -27.16 4.18
CA ALA A 170 -0.81 -27.74 5.05
C ALA A 170 -1.83 -28.59 4.28
N GLY A 171 -2.26 -28.14 3.10
CA GLY A 171 -3.18 -28.85 2.22
C GLY A 171 -2.59 -30.14 1.65
N VAL A 172 -1.35 -30.10 1.14
CA VAL A 172 -0.63 -31.30 0.67
C VAL A 172 -0.44 -32.28 1.82
N TRP A 173 -0.01 -31.80 2.99
CA TRP A 173 0.17 -32.65 4.17
C TRP A 173 -1.16 -33.26 4.63
N GLY A 174 -2.22 -32.46 4.64
CA GLY A 174 -3.59 -32.89 4.96
C GLY A 174 -4.15 -33.93 3.99
N LEU A 175 -3.82 -33.86 2.70
CA LEU A 175 -4.18 -34.89 1.72
C LEU A 175 -3.35 -36.17 1.91
N ARG A 176 -2.02 -36.03 2.09
CA ARG A 176 -1.10 -37.17 2.18
C ARG A 176 -1.22 -37.94 3.48
N ARG A 177 -1.21 -37.26 4.64
CA ARG A 177 -1.29 -37.88 5.98
C ARG A 177 -2.65 -37.71 6.64
N GLY A 178 -3.66 -37.28 5.89
CA GLY A 178 -5.04 -37.16 6.36
C GLY A 178 -5.72 -38.48 6.68
N HIS A 179 -5.00 -39.60 6.78
CA HIS A 179 -5.50 -40.87 7.32
C HIS A 179 -5.09 -41.06 8.78
N THR A 180 -4.03 -40.40 9.27
CA THR A 180 -3.61 -40.46 10.68
C THR A 180 -4.18 -39.28 11.48
N VAL A 181 -4.56 -39.54 12.74
CA VAL A 181 -5.06 -38.51 13.68
C VAL A 181 -4.03 -37.40 13.92
N PRO A 182 -2.75 -37.67 14.26
CA PRO A 182 -1.76 -36.61 14.49
C PRO A 182 -1.47 -35.78 13.24
N GLY A 183 -1.43 -36.39 12.05
CA GLY A 183 -1.23 -35.67 10.79
C GLY A 183 -2.37 -34.70 10.47
N ARG A 184 -3.62 -35.08 10.77
CA ARG A 184 -4.78 -34.18 10.63
C ARG A 184 -4.75 -33.03 11.61
N ILE A 185 -4.34 -33.28 12.86
CA ILE A 185 -4.29 -32.25 13.90
C ILE A 185 -3.21 -31.22 13.57
N GLY A 186 -2.01 -31.67 13.19
CA GLY A 186 -0.92 -30.77 12.80
C GLY A 186 -1.29 -29.88 11.63
N ALA A 187 -1.86 -30.45 10.57
CA ALA A 187 -2.28 -29.67 9.40
C ALA A 187 -3.41 -28.68 9.73
N ALA A 188 -4.40 -29.07 10.56
CA ALA A 188 -5.48 -28.16 10.95
C ALA A 188 -4.99 -27.04 11.88
N ALA A 189 -4.07 -27.35 12.81
CA ALA A 189 -3.45 -26.36 13.67
C ALA A 189 -2.63 -25.34 12.86
N LEU A 190 -1.89 -25.78 11.85
CA LEU A 190 -1.16 -24.89 10.95
C LEU A 190 -2.11 -23.96 10.16
N VAL A 191 -3.20 -24.49 9.60
CA VAL A 191 -4.21 -23.66 8.92
C VAL A 191 -4.80 -22.62 9.86
N LEU A 192 -5.13 -23.00 11.10
CA LEU A 192 -5.64 -22.07 12.11
C LEU A 192 -4.60 -21.00 12.50
N ALA A 193 -3.34 -21.37 12.64
CA ALA A 193 -2.26 -20.42 12.93
C ALA A 193 -2.09 -19.39 11.80
N VAL A 194 -2.11 -19.84 10.53
CA VAL A 194 -2.06 -18.95 9.36
C VAL A 194 -3.30 -18.05 9.29
N ALA A 195 -4.49 -18.61 9.55
CA ALA A 195 -5.74 -17.86 9.59
C ALA A 195 -5.70 -16.72 10.62
N VAL A 196 -5.24 -17.02 11.83
CA VAL A 196 -5.05 -16.00 12.88
C VAL A 196 -4.04 -14.94 12.43
N GLY A 197 -2.91 -15.35 11.85
CA GLY A 197 -1.91 -14.42 11.33
C GLY A 197 -2.46 -13.47 10.26
N LEU A 198 -3.24 -13.99 9.30
CA LEU A 198 -3.84 -13.19 8.22
C LEU A 198 -4.88 -12.17 8.72
N VAL A 199 -5.61 -12.49 9.80
CA VAL A 199 -6.57 -11.57 10.43
C VAL A 199 -5.87 -10.58 11.35
N ALA A 200 -4.89 -11.04 12.13
CA ALA A 200 -4.18 -10.22 13.10
C ALA A 200 -3.23 -9.23 12.42
N TYR A 201 -2.59 -9.60 11.31
CA TYR A 201 -1.59 -8.77 10.66
C TYR A 201 -2.12 -7.39 10.26
N PRO A 202 -3.23 -7.24 9.51
CA PRO A 202 -3.73 -5.92 9.12
C PRO A 202 -4.17 -5.03 10.29
N VAL A 203 -4.52 -5.63 11.43
CA VAL A 203 -4.88 -4.91 12.66
C VAL A 203 -3.60 -4.49 13.40
N ALA A 204 -2.64 -5.40 13.57
CA ALA A 204 -1.38 -5.15 14.26
C ALA A 204 -0.51 -4.11 13.53
N THR A 205 -0.59 -4.03 12.20
CA THR A 205 0.11 -3.02 11.38
C THR A 205 -0.74 -1.79 11.09
N SER A 206 -1.94 -1.69 11.68
CA SER A 206 -2.89 -0.59 11.45
C SER A 206 -3.25 -0.35 9.97
N MET A 207 -3.12 -1.37 9.11
CA MET A 207 -3.49 -1.30 7.70
C MET A 207 -4.97 -1.00 7.51
N VAL A 208 -5.85 -1.54 8.37
CA VAL A 208 -7.29 -1.28 8.32
C VAL A 208 -7.60 0.21 8.51
N SER A 209 -6.87 0.88 9.42
CA SER A 209 -7.09 2.29 9.75
C SER A 209 -6.54 3.23 8.68
N HIS A 210 -5.34 2.95 8.16
CA HIS A 210 -4.63 3.93 7.33
C HIS A 210 -4.71 3.66 5.82
N SER A 211 -5.18 2.49 5.37
CA SER A 211 -5.13 2.11 3.93
C SER A 211 -5.96 3.01 3.03
N ARG A 212 -6.99 3.63 3.60
CA ARG A 212 -7.86 4.59 2.90
C ARG A 212 -7.18 5.92 2.61
N ALA A 213 -6.05 6.22 3.25
CA ALA A 213 -5.28 7.42 2.99
C ALA A 213 -4.50 7.37 1.65
N ALA A 214 -4.34 6.17 1.06
CA ALA A 214 -3.58 5.98 -0.16
C ALA A 214 -4.18 6.73 -1.36
N SER A 215 -5.45 6.50 -1.69
CA SER A 215 -6.08 7.11 -2.88
C SER A 215 -6.12 8.64 -2.78
N PRO A 216 -6.58 9.26 -1.67
CA PRO A 216 -6.54 10.72 -1.54
C PRO A 216 -5.12 11.31 -1.62
N LEU A 217 -4.11 10.60 -1.09
CA LEU A 217 -2.72 11.03 -1.23
C LEU A 217 -2.28 11.02 -2.70
N LEU A 218 -2.58 9.92 -3.40
CA LEU A 218 -2.23 9.75 -4.80
C LEU A 218 -2.92 10.82 -5.66
N ASP A 219 -4.21 11.05 -5.46
CA ASP A 219 -4.97 12.06 -6.20
C ASP A 219 -4.39 13.47 -6.03
N ARG A 220 -3.96 13.84 -4.81
CA ARG A 220 -3.34 15.15 -4.55
C ARG A 220 -1.96 15.30 -5.19
N PHE A 221 -1.24 14.20 -5.39
CA PHE A 221 0.07 14.19 -6.04
C PHE A 221 0.03 14.02 -7.56
N ASP A 222 -1.12 13.69 -8.15
CA ASP A 222 -1.26 13.44 -9.60
C ASP A 222 -0.80 14.63 -10.45
N GLY A 223 -1.08 15.85 -10.01
CA GLY A 223 -0.62 17.09 -10.66
C GLY A 223 0.70 17.66 -10.15
N VAL A 224 1.32 17.03 -9.15
CA VAL A 224 2.54 17.54 -8.48
C VAL A 224 3.77 16.73 -8.88
N VAL A 225 3.66 15.40 -8.93
CA VAL A 225 4.79 14.48 -9.18
C VAL A 225 4.79 14.06 -10.65
N THR A 226 4.90 15.04 -11.55
CA THR A 226 4.89 14.84 -13.02
C THR A 226 6.16 15.39 -13.68
N ALA A 227 6.48 14.87 -14.86
CA ALA A 227 7.62 15.35 -15.64
C ALA A 227 7.39 16.80 -16.11
N GLU A 228 6.14 17.13 -16.44
CA GLU A 228 5.70 18.47 -16.81
C GLU A 228 5.91 19.44 -15.65
N LYS A 229 5.47 19.09 -14.42
CA LYS A 229 5.65 19.97 -13.27
C LYS A 229 7.13 20.14 -12.92
N VAL A 230 7.94 19.09 -12.99
CA VAL A 230 9.40 19.20 -12.80
C VAL A 230 10.00 20.18 -13.81
N ARG A 231 9.57 20.12 -15.07
CA ARG A 231 10.03 21.04 -16.12
C ARG A 231 9.60 22.48 -15.83
N ASP A 232 8.33 22.71 -15.44
CA ASP A 232 7.83 24.03 -15.08
C ASP A 232 8.71 24.67 -13.99
N VAL A 233 8.99 23.92 -12.90
CA VAL A 233 9.79 24.42 -11.79
C VAL A 233 11.26 24.66 -12.19
N GLN A 234 11.82 23.83 -13.05
CA GLN A 234 13.14 24.08 -13.64
C GLN A 234 13.17 25.36 -14.49
N ASP A 235 12.13 25.61 -15.27
CA ASP A 235 11.98 26.83 -16.07
C ASP A 235 11.82 28.07 -15.16
N TYR A 236 11.15 27.95 -14.02
CA TYR A 236 11.09 29.01 -13.01
C TYR A 236 12.47 29.32 -12.45
N PHE A 237 13.24 28.29 -12.13
CA PHE A 237 14.59 28.44 -11.60
C PHE A 237 15.52 29.20 -12.56
N VAL A 238 15.39 28.98 -13.87
CA VAL A 238 16.15 29.74 -14.89
C VAL A 238 15.83 31.24 -14.84
N VAL A 239 14.56 31.61 -14.67
CA VAL A 239 14.15 33.02 -14.52
C VAL A 239 14.78 33.63 -13.27
N LEU A 240 14.71 32.92 -12.15
CA LEU A 240 15.20 33.41 -10.86
C LEU A 240 16.75 33.53 -10.84
N VAL A 241 17.47 32.51 -11.31
CA VAL A 241 18.94 32.55 -11.46
C VAL A 241 19.36 33.70 -12.36
N GLY A 242 18.68 33.88 -13.50
CA GLY A 242 18.98 34.96 -14.44
C GLY A 242 18.86 36.33 -13.77
N ALA A 243 17.79 36.53 -12.99
CA ALA A 243 17.56 37.77 -12.28
C ALA A 243 18.62 38.02 -11.19
N VAL A 244 18.91 37.04 -10.34
CA VAL A 244 19.95 37.18 -9.29
C VAL A 244 21.32 37.45 -9.90
N GLY A 245 21.70 36.72 -10.96
CA GLY A 245 22.96 36.96 -11.65
C GLY A 245 23.07 38.38 -12.26
N GLN A 246 21.96 38.94 -12.76
CA GLN A 246 21.94 40.31 -13.26
C GLN A 246 21.91 41.36 -12.14
N ILE A 247 21.21 41.07 -11.04
CA ILE A 247 21.22 41.84 -9.77
C ILE A 247 22.67 42.05 -9.32
N ASP A 248 23.41 40.96 -9.16
CA ASP A 248 24.76 40.98 -8.59
C ASP A 248 25.81 41.60 -9.53
N SER A 249 25.64 41.42 -10.83
CA SER A 249 26.67 41.84 -11.80
C SER A 249 26.58 43.30 -12.21
N SER A 250 25.38 43.88 -12.32
CA SER A 250 25.22 45.20 -12.96
C SER A 250 24.02 46.00 -12.50
N TYR A 251 22.90 45.36 -12.20
CA TYR A 251 21.67 46.07 -11.82
C TYR A 251 21.83 46.80 -10.50
N ARG A 252 22.40 46.14 -9.47
CA ARG A 252 22.58 46.75 -8.14
C ARG A 252 23.37 48.06 -8.19
N THR A 253 24.44 48.10 -8.98
CA THR A 253 25.26 49.31 -9.19
C THR A 253 24.49 50.41 -9.93
N ALA A 254 23.65 50.04 -10.89
CA ALA A 254 22.89 51.00 -11.69
C ALA A 254 21.75 51.66 -10.92
N VAL A 255 21.19 50.98 -9.92
CA VAL A 255 20.11 51.49 -9.07
C VAL A 255 20.62 52.02 -7.74
N ASP A 256 21.92 52.00 -7.45
CA ASP A 256 22.49 52.62 -6.25
C ASP A 256 22.71 54.12 -6.47
N THR A 257 21.63 54.89 -6.34
CA THR A 257 21.66 56.34 -6.53
C THR A 257 21.06 57.06 -5.33
N PRO A 258 21.29 58.38 -5.17
CA PRO A 258 20.72 59.15 -4.07
C PRO A 258 19.19 59.15 -4.00
N VAL A 259 18.48 58.79 -5.08
CA VAL A 259 17.01 58.71 -5.10
C VAL A 259 16.48 57.34 -4.68
N SER A 260 17.35 56.35 -4.55
CA SER A 260 16.96 54.99 -4.21
C SER A 260 16.67 54.82 -2.72
N SER A 261 15.57 54.12 -2.44
CA SER A 261 15.21 53.74 -1.08
C SER A 261 16.21 52.72 -0.54
N ARG A 262 16.77 52.99 0.66
CA ARG A 262 17.63 52.03 1.36
C ARG A 262 16.91 50.71 1.65
N ALA A 263 15.60 50.75 1.91
CA ALA A 263 14.81 49.55 2.17
C ALA A 263 14.67 48.68 0.92
N ASP A 264 14.54 49.31 -0.26
CA ASP A 264 14.43 48.56 -1.52
C ASP A 264 15.77 47.96 -1.93
N LEU A 265 16.88 48.70 -1.76
CA LEU A 265 18.22 48.16 -1.94
C LEU A 265 18.49 46.97 -1.00
N ALA A 266 18.10 47.10 0.28
CA ALA A 266 18.23 46.01 1.25
C ALA A 266 17.40 44.77 0.87
N GLY A 267 16.21 44.94 0.29
CA GLY A 267 15.39 43.82 -0.18
C GLY A 267 16.02 43.06 -1.36
N VAL A 268 16.71 43.77 -2.26
CA VAL A 268 17.48 43.16 -3.34
C VAL A 268 18.75 42.47 -2.81
N ASP A 269 19.45 43.11 -1.86
CA ASP A 269 20.65 42.55 -1.23
C ASP A 269 20.33 41.29 -0.41
N ASP A 270 19.19 41.23 0.28
CA ASP A 270 18.73 40.04 1.03
C ASP A 270 18.44 38.84 0.12
N LEU A 271 17.85 39.09 -1.06
CA LEU A 271 17.64 38.05 -2.07
C LEU A 271 18.98 37.44 -2.49
N SER A 272 19.95 38.26 -2.89
CA SER A 272 21.28 37.77 -3.29
C SER A 272 21.97 37.00 -2.18
N ALA A 273 21.90 37.48 -0.93
CA ALA A 273 22.49 36.82 0.22
C ALA A 273 21.84 35.46 0.56
N SER A 274 20.52 35.34 0.36
CA SER A 274 19.79 34.12 0.66
C SER A 274 19.72 33.13 -0.50
N TRP A 275 20.02 33.57 -1.73
CA TRP A 275 19.84 32.80 -2.95
C TRP A 275 20.45 31.41 -2.91
N GLN A 276 21.71 31.27 -2.46
CA GLN A 276 22.39 29.97 -2.45
C GLN A 276 21.64 28.92 -1.61
N ARG A 277 21.10 29.32 -0.46
CA ARG A 277 20.33 28.43 0.41
C ARG A 277 19.00 28.04 -0.24
N MET A 278 18.21 29.05 -0.65
CA MET A 278 16.90 28.84 -1.27
C MET A 278 17.02 27.95 -2.51
N SER A 279 18.01 28.23 -3.36
CA SER A 279 18.27 27.45 -4.56
C SER A 279 18.62 25.99 -4.28
N SER A 280 19.43 25.73 -3.24
CA SER A 280 19.76 24.39 -2.81
C SER A 280 18.54 23.63 -2.27
N ASP A 281 17.71 24.31 -1.47
CA ASP A 281 16.51 23.71 -0.89
C ASP A 281 15.48 23.36 -1.99
N PHE A 282 15.21 24.28 -2.94
CA PHE A 282 14.35 24.01 -4.09
C PHE A 282 14.91 22.91 -5.00
N ALA A 283 16.22 22.92 -5.28
CA ALA A 283 16.85 21.87 -6.08
C ALA A 283 16.69 20.48 -5.44
N GLY A 284 16.78 20.38 -4.11
CA GLY A 284 16.52 19.13 -3.40
C GLY A 284 15.08 18.65 -3.57
N LEU A 285 14.10 19.54 -3.43
CA LEU A 285 12.68 19.20 -3.65
C LEU A 285 12.41 18.76 -5.09
N ILE A 286 12.94 19.50 -6.08
CA ILE A 286 12.79 19.18 -7.51
C ILE A 286 13.44 17.84 -7.84
N GLY A 287 14.64 17.57 -7.32
CA GLY A 287 15.31 16.29 -7.48
C GLY A 287 14.46 15.14 -6.93
N THR A 288 13.88 15.33 -5.74
CA THR A 288 12.97 14.36 -5.12
C THR A 288 11.72 14.12 -5.97
N LEU A 289 11.09 15.18 -6.52
CA LEU A 289 9.96 15.06 -7.43
C LEU A 289 10.34 14.25 -8.68
N ASN A 290 11.45 14.63 -9.33
CA ASN A 290 11.94 14.01 -10.55
C ASN A 290 12.25 12.52 -10.39
N ASP A 291 12.97 12.15 -9.33
CA ASP A 291 13.37 10.77 -9.07
C ASP A 291 12.18 9.87 -8.73
N ASN A 292 11.06 10.47 -8.30
CA ASN A 292 9.86 9.74 -7.90
C ASN A 292 8.71 9.78 -8.90
N VAL A 293 8.81 10.46 -10.06
CA VAL A 293 7.77 10.42 -11.11
C VAL A 293 7.40 8.99 -11.50
N LYS A 294 8.41 8.14 -11.72
CA LYS A 294 8.18 6.73 -12.08
C LYS A 294 7.65 5.90 -10.91
N ASN A 295 8.06 6.23 -9.69
CA ASN A 295 7.61 5.56 -8.48
C ASN A 295 6.15 5.84 -8.22
N TYR A 296 5.76 7.11 -8.27
CA TYR A 296 4.39 7.57 -8.19
C TYR A 296 3.51 6.89 -9.26
N ALA A 297 3.90 6.93 -10.53
CA ALA A 297 3.12 6.34 -11.62
C ALA A 297 2.89 4.82 -11.45
N GLY A 298 3.85 4.10 -10.86
CA GLY A 298 3.69 2.67 -10.57
C GLY A 298 2.71 2.40 -9.42
N VAL A 299 2.79 3.20 -8.35
CA VAL A 299 1.89 3.12 -7.18
C VAL A 299 0.47 3.51 -7.57
N ALA A 300 0.29 4.65 -8.27
CA ALA A 300 -1.00 5.12 -8.77
C ALA A 300 -1.65 4.07 -9.67
N ARG A 301 -0.92 3.50 -10.62
CA ARG A 301 -1.42 2.44 -11.50
C ARG A 301 -1.89 1.21 -10.72
N LEU A 302 -1.21 0.84 -9.63
CA LEU A 302 -1.65 -0.30 -8.81
C LEU A 302 -2.97 0.02 -8.12
N ASP A 303 -3.11 1.20 -7.51
CA ASP A 303 -4.32 1.60 -6.80
C ASP A 303 -5.54 1.64 -7.73
N HIS A 304 -5.37 2.22 -8.92
CA HIS A 304 -6.43 2.40 -9.92
C HIS A 304 -6.94 1.09 -10.55
N ARG A 305 -6.26 -0.06 -10.34
CA ARG A 305 -6.71 -1.35 -10.92
C ARG A 305 -8.09 -1.77 -10.45
N THR A 306 -8.51 -1.30 -9.28
CA THR A 306 -9.78 -1.68 -8.67
C THR A 306 -10.81 -0.55 -8.68
N ASP A 307 -10.58 0.52 -9.44
CA ASP A 307 -11.53 1.64 -9.57
C ASP A 307 -12.90 1.19 -10.07
N ALA A 308 -12.96 0.15 -10.91
CA ALA A 308 -14.22 -0.45 -11.35
C ALA A 308 -15.08 -0.99 -10.18
N LEU A 309 -14.47 -1.26 -9.02
CA LEU A 309 -15.12 -1.67 -7.79
C LEU A 309 -15.44 -0.49 -6.86
N GLY A 310 -15.12 0.74 -7.26
CA GLY A 310 -15.33 1.97 -6.49
C GLY A 310 -14.36 2.16 -5.33
N VAL A 311 -13.26 1.40 -5.28
CA VAL A 311 -12.28 1.43 -4.19
C VAL A 311 -10.86 1.16 -4.73
N GLY A 312 -9.87 1.88 -4.21
CA GLY A 312 -8.45 1.67 -4.53
C GLY A 312 -7.91 0.34 -4.01
N ALA A 313 -6.92 -0.23 -4.70
CA ALA A 313 -6.36 -1.53 -4.36
C ALA A 313 -5.73 -1.55 -2.96
N PHE A 314 -5.17 -0.42 -2.51
CA PHE A 314 -4.63 -0.30 -1.16
C PHE A 314 -5.72 -0.41 -0.09
N ALA A 315 -6.89 0.18 -0.32
CA ALA A 315 -8.03 0.11 0.61
C ALA A 315 -8.65 -1.29 0.70
N LEU A 316 -8.58 -2.08 -0.39
CA LEU A 316 -9.09 -3.46 -0.43
C LEU A 316 -8.17 -4.47 0.26
N LEU A 317 -6.88 -4.23 0.24
CA LEU A 317 -5.88 -5.19 0.68
C LEU A 317 -6.05 -5.70 2.13
N PRO A 318 -6.31 -4.86 3.15
CA PRO A 318 -6.56 -5.36 4.51
C PRO A 318 -7.72 -6.36 4.56
N TRP A 319 -8.77 -6.08 3.79
CA TRP A 319 -9.97 -6.91 3.72
C TRP A 319 -9.75 -8.21 2.95
N PHE A 320 -8.91 -8.18 1.92
CA PHE A 320 -8.47 -9.39 1.24
C PHE A 320 -7.74 -10.35 2.20
N LEU A 321 -6.84 -9.83 3.04
CA LEU A 321 -6.14 -10.63 4.04
C LEU A 321 -7.08 -11.16 5.13
N ILE A 322 -7.92 -10.30 5.70
CA ILE A 322 -8.90 -10.68 6.73
C ILE A 322 -9.88 -11.73 6.18
N GLY A 323 -10.48 -11.49 5.01
CA GLY A 323 -11.43 -12.40 4.39
C GLY A 323 -10.83 -13.78 4.09
N SER A 324 -9.59 -13.80 3.59
CA SER A 324 -8.83 -15.04 3.37
C SER A 324 -8.52 -15.76 4.67
N GLY A 325 -8.15 -15.03 5.72
CA GLY A 325 -7.91 -15.57 7.06
C GLY A 325 -9.16 -16.19 7.67
N VAL A 326 -10.31 -15.50 7.61
CA VAL A 326 -11.60 -16.03 8.06
C VAL A 326 -11.96 -17.32 7.33
N LEU A 327 -11.83 -17.34 6.00
CA LEU A 327 -12.10 -18.53 5.19
C LEU A 327 -11.18 -19.70 5.57
N ALA A 328 -9.87 -19.46 5.72
CA ALA A 328 -8.92 -20.46 6.19
C ALA A 328 -9.28 -20.97 7.59
N GLY A 329 -9.68 -20.07 8.50
CA GLY A 329 -10.09 -20.40 9.86
C GLY A 329 -11.29 -21.33 9.90
N LEU A 330 -12.32 -21.07 9.09
CA LEU A 330 -13.49 -21.93 8.94
C LEU A 330 -13.10 -23.33 8.44
N LEU A 331 -12.22 -23.41 7.43
CA LEU A 331 -11.71 -24.69 6.91
C LEU A 331 -10.91 -25.47 7.95
N GLY A 332 -10.14 -24.79 8.80
CA GLY A 332 -9.40 -25.38 9.92
C GLY A 332 -10.31 -25.88 11.05
N ALA A 333 -11.30 -25.08 11.45
CA ALA A 333 -12.21 -25.37 12.57
C ALA A 333 -13.12 -26.58 12.31
N VAL A 334 -13.65 -26.71 11.08
CA VAL A 334 -14.43 -27.90 10.66
C VAL A 334 -13.60 -29.18 10.80
N GLY A 335 -12.28 -29.10 10.72
CA GLY A 335 -11.39 -30.25 10.96
C GLY A 335 -11.14 -30.59 12.42
N ALA A 336 -11.28 -29.63 13.33
CA ALA A 336 -11.09 -29.80 14.77
C ALA A 336 -12.37 -30.28 15.48
N LEU A 337 -13.53 -29.77 15.06
CA LEU A 337 -14.85 -29.97 15.70
C LEU A 337 -15.49 -31.36 15.47
N GLY A 338 -14.99 -32.17 14.52
CA GLY A 338 -15.44 -33.56 14.36
C GLY A 338 -15.17 -34.48 15.56
N ARG A 339 -14.57 -33.96 16.65
CA ARG A 339 -14.30 -34.65 17.91
C ARG A 339 -15.43 -34.57 18.92
N THR A 340 -16.22 -33.50 18.96
CA THR A 340 -17.13 -33.27 20.11
C THR A 340 -18.36 -34.16 20.07
N ALA A 341 -18.85 -34.54 18.88
CA ALA A 341 -20.05 -35.37 18.75
C ALA A 341 -19.82 -36.88 19.03
N ARG A 342 -18.57 -37.39 18.94
CA ARG A 342 -18.31 -38.84 19.12
C ARG A 342 -17.93 -39.26 20.55
N ARG A 343 -17.57 -38.33 21.43
CA ARG A 343 -17.23 -38.68 22.82
C ARG A 343 -18.44 -38.76 23.77
N THR A 344 -19.58 -38.21 23.39
CA THR A 344 -20.80 -38.20 24.22
C THR A 344 -21.73 -39.40 23.99
N THR A 345 -21.46 -40.25 22.99
CA THR A 345 -22.36 -41.39 22.66
C THR A 345 -21.82 -42.76 23.12
N GLY A 346 -20.67 -42.80 23.79
CA GLY A 346 -20.02 -44.04 24.22
C GLY A 346 -20.11 -44.35 25.72
N ALA A 347 -21.04 -43.70 26.43
CA ALA A 347 -21.28 -43.94 27.85
C ALA A 347 -22.77 -44.25 28.09
N ARG A 348 -23.20 -45.43 27.65
CA ARG A 348 -24.30 -46.21 28.22
C ARG A 348 -24.01 -47.68 28.00
#